data_AF-A0AA88L6T5-F1
#
_entry.id   AF-A0AA88L6T5-F1
#
_cell.length_a   1.000
_cell.length_b   1.000
_cell.length_c   1.000
_cell.angle_alpha   90.00
_cell.angle_beta   90.00
_cell.angle_gamma   90.00
#
_symmetry.space_group_name_H-M   'P 1'
#
loop_
_entity.id
_entity.type
_entity.pdbx_description
1 polymer ?
#
loop_
_entity_poly.entity_id
_entity_poly.type
_entity_poly.pdbx_seq_one_letter_code
_entity_poly.pdbx_strand_id
1 'polypeptide(L)'
;MTKVSFILVWYIRLVHCQYLINVSNLNDNFYDESESFVNISVSVNDTGLLPVPSKFTLNISSSNPIVFKVLNETIEYDHNDVKYEYSKLVKVATSVIGISDTEFILLNEDSLVLAKESLLITVVRKSVTIDVAFTSILALLIFIATTFMGCGLELKIVKSNLIRPLGPAVGFICQFLFMPLISLGLGYAFYDSNLLRLGLFIIGCSPGGSSSNFWTILFDGDVNLSITMTFVSSIAAIGMMPLWVYLVTPAMELENGVRIPYLNLVISVVALTIPLGIGLLTRRYKRSWADFAAKKLVKPTSFVIIVFVISGGLLNGMYLFKIWTWQIALGGLFLAWAGFIFGAFFAWIMRLDKQQVIAISLETALQNGSIGYLVLKASLPSPYSDMAAMPAISALFMTGFTLYFAYGFYFALKRIRDCCDRKRARNKIRLDKPEENLRLPLKAAFLSGPVGIPGGMPLPGDISPPEMFP
;
A
#
# COMPACT_ATOMS: atom_id res chain seq x y z
N MET A 1 -21.08 14.33 65.53
CA MET A 1 -20.28 13.12 65.28
C MET A 1 -19.53 13.29 63.95
N THR A 2 -18.60 14.24 63.89
CA THR A 2 -18.08 14.76 62.62
C THR A 2 -16.59 15.12 62.75
N LYS A 3 -15.79 14.21 63.30
CA LYS A 3 -14.32 14.38 63.41
C LYS A 3 -13.47 13.10 63.22
N VAL A 4 -14.06 11.97 62.78
CA VAL A 4 -13.31 10.68 62.70
C VAL A 4 -12.89 10.29 61.27
N SER A 5 -13.52 10.81 60.20
CA SER A 5 -13.16 10.41 58.82
C SER A 5 -11.94 11.11 58.22
N PHE A 6 -11.49 12.25 58.75
CA PHE A 6 -10.33 12.96 58.21
C PHE A 6 -8.98 12.37 58.68
N ILE A 7 -8.97 11.69 59.83
CA ILE A 7 -7.74 11.08 60.37
C ILE A 7 -7.43 9.77 59.66
N LEU A 8 -8.43 8.96 59.31
CA LEU A 8 -8.21 7.66 58.66
C LEU A 8 -7.62 7.79 57.24
N VAL A 9 -8.04 8.79 56.47
CA VAL A 9 -7.52 9.02 55.09
C VAL A 9 -6.10 9.59 55.11
N TRP A 10 -5.73 10.38 56.13
CA TRP A 10 -4.35 10.82 56.35
C TRP A 10 -3.46 9.69 56.90
N TYR A 11 -3.99 8.84 57.78
CA TYR A 11 -3.27 7.67 58.33
C TYR A 11 -3.00 6.62 57.23
N ILE A 12 -3.95 6.38 56.32
CA ILE A 12 -3.75 5.43 55.21
C ILE A 12 -2.67 5.90 54.22
N ARG A 13 -2.49 7.21 54.02
CA ARG A 13 -1.38 7.76 53.23
C ARG A 13 -0.02 7.77 53.94
N LEU A 14 0.00 7.66 55.28
CA LEU A 14 1.20 7.68 56.12
C LEU A 14 1.75 6.29 56.48
N VAL A 15 1.09 5.21 56.09
CA VAL A 15 1.43 3.86 56.58
C VAL A 15 2.16 3.01 55.54
N HIS A 16 2.23 3.41 54.27
CA HIS A 16 2.87 2.62 53.22
C HIS A 16 4.08 3.34 52.64
N CYS A 17 5.22 2.65 52.55
CA CYS A 17 6.35 3.07 51.73
C CYS A 17 5.86 3.35 50.30
N GLN A 18 6.26 4.49 49.73
CA GLN A 18 5.98 4.79 48.33
C GLN A 18 7.14 4.28 47.47
N TYR A 19 6.86 3.29 46.62
CA TYR A 19 7.81 2.79 45.64
C TYR A 19 7.66 3.58 44.35
N LEU A 20 8.75 4.16 43.89
CA LEU A 20 8.85 4.91 42.64
C LEU A 20 9.82 4.18 41.73
N ILE A 21 9.34 3.68 40.61
CA ILE A 21 10.18 3.18 39.53
C ILE A 21 10.62 4.41 38.72
N ASN A 22 11.92 4.50 38.43
CA ASN A 22 12.52 5.55 37.63
C ASN A 22 13.34 4.87 36.53
N VAL A 23 12.89 4.98 35.29
CA VAL A 23 13.66 4.45 34.15
C VAL A 23 14.50 5.59 33.57
N SER A 24 15.82 5.47 33.73
CA SER A 24 16.79 6.46 33.23
C SER A 24 17.54 5.90 32.01
N ASN A 25 18.07 6.78 31.16
CA ASN A 25 18.75 6.38 29.91
C ASN A 25 17.85 5.74 28.84
N LEU A 26 16.53 5.94 28.92
CA LEU A 26 15.68 5.83 27.74
C LEU A 26 16.06 7.01 26.83
N ASN A 27 16.87 6.76 25.80
CA ASN A 27 16.86 7.68 24.67
C ASN A 27 15.41 7.73 24.18
N ASP A 28 14.86 8.93 23.93
CA ASP A 28 13.46 9.10 23.49
C ASP A 28 13.11 8.21 22.28
N ASN A 29 14.13 7.80 21.50
CA ASN A 29 14.02 6.83 20.43
C ASN A 29 15.06 5.70 20.58
N PHE A 30 14.58 4.46 20.58
CA PHE A 30 15.44 3.28 20.34
C PHE A 30 15.60 3.08 18.84
N TYR A 31 16.71 2.45 18.44
CA TYR A 31 16.97 2.16 17.02
C TYR A 31 16.62 0.71 16.68
N ASP A 32 16.14 0.45 15.47
CA ASP A 32 15.94 -0.91 14.98
C ASP A 32 17.25 -1.71 14.90
N GLU A 33 17.15 -3.03 15.08
CA GLU A 33 18.28 -3.98 15.07
C GLU A 33 19.43 -3.55 15.99
N SER A 34 19.09 -3.06 17.19
CA SER A 34 20.08 -2.61 18.17
C SER A 34 19.95 -3.35 19.49
N GLU A 35 21.11 -3.56 20.12
CA GLU A 35 21.17 -3.94 21.53
C GLU A 35 21.65 -2.72 22.31
N SER A 36 20.89 -2.36 23.34
CA SER A 36 21.20 -1.23 24.20
C SER A 36 21.10 -1.64 25.66
N PHE A 37 21.71 -0.85 26.54
CA PHE A 37 21.57 -1.01 27.98
C PHE A 37 20.73 0.14 28.53
N VAL A 38 19.64 -0.18 29.22
CA VAL A 38 18.78 0.79 29.91
C VAL A 38 19.06 0.68 31.39
N ASN A 39 19.15 1.82 32.08
CA ASN A 39 19.36 1.83 33.52
C ASN A 39 18.01 1.99 34.23
N ILE A 40 17.54 0.93 34.87
CA ILE A 40 16.31 0.95 35.63
C ILE A 40 16.67 1.17 37.09
N SER A 41 16.27 2.32 37.65
CA SER A 41 16.36 2.60 39.07
C SER A 41 15.00 2.44 39.75
N VAL A 42 15.00 1.85 40.94
CA VAL A 42 13.84 1.80 41.82
C VAL A 42 14.20 2.61 43.05
N SER A 43 13.47 3.69 43.28
CA SER A 43 13.60 4.54 44.46
C SER A 43 12.46 4.25 45.44
N VAL A 44 12.80 4.09 46.71
CA VAL A 44 11.83 3.84 47.78
C VAL A 44 11.78 5.09 48.64
N ASN A 45 10.67 5.81 48.60
CA ASN A 45 10.47 6.97 49.45
C ASN A 45 9.83 6.48 50.75
N ASP A 46 10.68 6.25 51.76
CA ASP A 46 10.25 5.76 53.06
C ASP A 46 9.55 6.88 53.84
N THR A 47 8.22 6.82 53.82
CA THR A 47 7.35 7.72 54.56
C THR A 47 6.45 6.95 55.54
N GLY A 48 6.68 5.64 55.69
CA GLY A 48 5.78 4.69 56.34
C GLY A 48 6.35 4.01 57.59
N LEU A 49 5.48 3.35 58.35
CA LEU A 49 5.82 2.57 59.56
C LEU A 49 6.08 1.07 59.27
N LEU A 50 5.91 0.64 58.01
CA LEU A 50 6.09 -0.77 57.59
C LEU A 50 7.51 -1.01 57.09
N PRO A 51 8.16 -2.12 57.49
CA PRO A 51 9.52 -2.44 57.05
C PRO A 51 9.56 -2.66 55.53
N VAL A 52 10.59 -2.10 54.91
CA VAL A 52 10.93 -2.34 53.51
C VAL A 52 11.27 -3.83 53.34
N PRO A 53 10.63 -4.56 52.41
CA PRO A 53 10.93 -5.98 52.19
C PRO A 53 12.39 -6.27 51.92
N SER A 54 12.85 -7.47 52.33
CA SER A 54 14.22 -7.92 52.11
C SER A 54 14.55 -8.10 50.63
N LYS A 55 13.58 -8.54 49.82
CA LYS A 55 13.77 -8.73 48.37
C LYS A 55 12.62 -8.16 47.57
N PHE A 56 12.96 -7.61 46.42
CA PHE A 56 12.00 -7.13 45.42
C PHE A 56 12.26 -7.82 44.10
N THR A 57 11.18 -8.14 43.37
CA THR A 57 11.28 -8.65 42.01
C THR A 57 10.58 -7.68 41.07
N LEU A 58 11.33 -7.14 40.10
CA LEU A 58 10.78 -6.32 39.03
C LEU A 58 10.52 -7.21 37.81
N ASN A 59 9.24 -7.36 37.46
CA ASN A 59 8.82 -8.01 36.23
C ASN A 59 8.62 -6.97 35.15
N ILE A 60 9.20 -7.21 33.98
CA ILE A 60 9.12 -6.33 32.83
C ILE A 60 8.45 -7.09 31.69
N SER A 61 7.28 -6.62 31.28
CA SER A 61 6.51 -7.21 30.17
C SER A 61 6.27 -6.18 29.08
N SER A 62 6.62 -6.55 27.85
CA SER A 62 6.45 -5.73 26.65
C SER A 62 5.21 -6.19 25.88
N SER A 63 4.33 -5.26 25.49
CA SER A 63 3.11 -5.58 24.72
C SER A 63 3.43 -6.14 23.33
N ASN A 64 4.54 -5.71 22.75
CA ASN A 64 5.06 -6.24 21.49
C ASN A 64 6.55 -6.65 21.62
N PRO A 65 6.81 -7.93 21.97
CA PRO A 65 8.17 -8.43 22.16
C PRO A 65 8.99 -8.51 20.86
N ILE A 66 8.36 -8.36 19.69
CA ILE A 66 9.06 -8.28 18.40
C ILE A 66 9.69 -6.89 18.22
N VAL A 67 9.00 -5.85 18.67
CA VAL A 67 9.48 -4.46 18.59
C VAL A 67 10.53 -4.21 19.66
N PHE A 68 10.20 -4.51 20.92
CA PHE A 68 11.08 -4.27 22.06
C PHE A 68 11.07 -5.48 23.01
N LYS A 69 12.23 -6.10 23.20
CA LYS A 69 12.41 -7.24 24.08
C LYS A 69 13.41 -6.92 25.18
N VAL A 70 13.02 -7.22 26.40
CA VAL A 70 13.93 -7.22 27.55
C VAL A 70 14.51 -8.62 27.68
N LEU A 71 15.84 -8.75 27.71
CA LEU A 71 16.49 -10.07 27.75
C LEU A 71 16.42 -10.72 29.14
N ASN A 72 16.34 -9.89 30.19
CA ASN A 72 16.10 -10.31 31.57
C ASN A 72 14.74 -9.76 32.03
N GLU A 73 13.69 -10.56 31.84
CA GLU A 73 12.30 -10.16 32.13
C GLU A 73 12.04 -9.99 33.64
N THR A 74 12.85 -10.63 34.48
CA THR A 74 12.76 -10.59 35.94
C THR A 74 14.08 -10.07 36.52
N ILE A 75 14.01 -9.03 37.36
CA ILE A 75 15.18 -8.44 38.01
C ILE A 75 14.95 -8.45 39.51
N GLU A 76 15.79 -9.18 40.23
CA GLU A 76 15.73 -9.23 41.69
C GLU A 76 16.61 -8.13 42.30
N TYR A 77 16.10 -7.40 43.29
CA TYR A 77 16.85 -6.45 44.10
C TYR A 77 16.91 -6.96 45.53
N ASP A 78 18.10 -6.91 46.12
CA ASP A 78 18.33 -7.30 47.52
C ASP A 78 18.46 -6.04 48.37
N HIS A 79 17.69 -5.96 49.46
CA HIS A 79 17.69 -4.84 50.37
C HIS A 79 18.90 -4.91 51.29
N ASN A 80 20.01 -4.30 50.87
CA ASN A 80 21.16 -4.06 51.73
C ASN A 80 21.01 -2.70 52.43
N ASP A 81 21.09 -2.70 53.77
CA ASP A 81 20.74 -1.71 54.81
C ASP A 81 21.03 -0.19 54.61
N VAL A 82 21.50 0.28 53.45
CA VAL A 82 22.05 1.66 53.31
C VAL A 82 21.59 2.43 52.07
N LYS A 83 20.83 1.85 51.12
CA LYS A 83 20.40 2.59 49.92
C LYS A 83 18.91 2.43 49.60
N TYR A 84 18.19 3.55 49.60
CA TYR A 84 16.80 3.68 49.14
C TYR A 84 16.68 3.86 47.61
N GLU A 85 17.76 3.68 46.86
CA GLU A 85 17.80 3.75 45.41
C GLU A 85 18.58 2.56 44.85
N TYR A 86 17.91 1.76 44.03
CA TYR A 86 18.44 0.53 43.44
C TYR A 86 18.51 0.64 41.93
N SER A 87 19.70 0.76 41.36
CA SER A 87 19.90 0.82 39.91
C SER A 87 20.49 -0.47 39.35
N LYS A 88 19.89 -1.02 38.28
CA LYS A 88 20.47 -2.12 37.50
C LYS A 88 20.45 -1.80 36.01
N LEU A 89 21.54 -2.17 35.34
CA LEU A 89 21.64 -2.14 33.88
C LEU A 89 20.96 -3.36 33.29
N VAL A 90 20.05 -3.12 32.35
CA VAL A 90 19.24 -4.16 31.72
C VAL A 90 19.51 -4.13 30.23
N LYS A 91 19.86 -5.29 29.69
CA LYS A 91 20.08 -5.45 28.26
C LYS A 91 18.74 -5.56 27.55
N VAL A 92 18.51 -4.67 26.60
CA VAL A 92 17.29 -4.61 25.79
C VAL A 92 17.67 -4.80 24.32
N ALA A 93 16.82 -5.51 23.59
CA ALA A 93 17.00 -5.79 22.18
C ALA A 93 15.78 -5.30 21.40
N THR A 94 16.02 -4.58 20.32
CA THR A 94 14.99 -4.12 19.40
C THR A 94 15.19 -4.77 18.04
N SER A 95 14.16 -5.41 17.51
CA SER A 95 14.29 -6.17 16.25
C SER A 95 13.61 -5.50 15.05
N VAL A 96 12.56 -4.70 15.30
CA VAL A 96 11.74 -4.06 14.27
C VAL A 96 11.30 -2.68 14.74
N ILE A 97 11.08 -1.75 13.80
CA ILE A 97 10.43 -0.47 14.12
C ILE A 97 9.02 -0.70 14.66
N GLY A 98 8.56 0.24 15.47
CA GLY A 98 7.20 0.21 15.99
C GLY A 98 7.11 0.79 17.38
N ILE A 99 6.03 0.45 18.04
CA ILE A 99 5.70 0.96 19.35
C ILE A 99 5.41 -0.23 20.26
N SER A 100 5.92 -0.18 21.48
CA SER A 100 5.62 -1.18 22.50
C SER A 100 5.36 -0.51 23.84
N ASP A 101 4.23 -0.85 24.46
CA ASP A 101 3.94 -0.50 25.84
C ASP A 101 4.67 -1.50 26.73
N THR A 102 5.62 -1.01 27.53
CA THR A 102 6.37 -1.85 28.45
C THR A 102 5.90 -1.56 29.87
N GLU A 103 5.30 -2.57 30.49
CA GLU A 103 4.88 -2.52 31.89
C GLU A 103 6.02 -3.00 32.79
N PHE A 104 6.25 -2.23 33.86
CA PHE A 104 7.19 -2.48 34.94
C PHE A 104 6.36 -2.74 36.19
N ILE A 105 6.38 -3.97 36.69
CA ILE A 105 5.61 -4.39 37.86
C ILE A 105 6.60 -4.78 38.95
N LEU A 106 6.64 -4.00 40.03
CA LEU A 106 7.45 -4.29 41.20
C LEU A 106 6.64 -5.15 42.16
N LEU A 107 7.17 -6.33 42.48
CA LEU A 107 6.56 -7.34 43.33
C LEU A 107 7.40 -7.54 44.61
N ASN A 108 6.72 -7.87 45.70
CA ASN A 108 7.33 -8.37 46.93
C ASN A 108 7.55 -9.91 46.86
N GLU A 109 8.22 -10.49 47.86
CA GLU A 109 8.42 -11.94 48.05
C GLU A 109 7.11 -12.74 47.99
N ASP A 110 6.01 -12.18 48.50
CA ASP A 110 4.66 -12.77 48.46
C ASP A 110 3.91 -12.51 47.12
N SER A 111 4.60 -12.04 46.08
CA SER A 111 4.00 -11.64 44.79
C SER A 111 2.95 -10.51 44.88
N LEU A 112 2.99 -9.71 45.94
CA LEU A 112 2.15 -8.51 46.09
C LEU A 112 2.72 -7.36 45.26
N VAL A 113 1.86 -6.66 44.50
CA VAL A 113 2.24 -5.51 43.67
C VAL A 113 2.50 -4.29 44.56
N LEU A 114 3.74 -3.81 44.53
CA LEU A 114 4.22 -2.65 45.29
C LEU A 114 4.18 -1.36 44.47
N ALA A 115 4.51 -1.46 43.18
CA ALA A 115 4.44 -0.36 42.22
C ALA A 115 4.20 -0.91 40.81
N LYS A 116 3.51 -0.12 39.99
CA LYS A 116 3.29 -0.40 38.58
C LYS A 116 3.56 0.88 37.80
N GLU A 117 4.40 0.78 36.77
CA GLU A 117 4.66 1.85 35.82
C GLU A 117 4.56 1.31 34.40
N SER A 118 4.06 2.10 33.47
CA SER A 118 3.97 1.74 32.05
C SER A 118 4.70 2.79 31.24
N LEU A 119 5.66 2.37 30.43
CA LEU A 119 6.42 3.26 29.57
C LEU A 119 6.23 2.90 28.11
N LEU A 120 5.96 3.94 27.31
CA LEU A 120 5.87 3.82 25.87
C LEU A 120 7.25 3.82 25.25
N ILE A 121 7.60 2.73 24.57
CA ILE A 121 8.89 2.61 23.89
C ILE A 121 8.67 2.73 22.39
N THR A 122 9.31 3.75 21.80
CA THR A 122 9.30 3.98 20.35
C THR A 122 10.61 3.50 19.75
N VAL A 123 10.50 2.58 18.79
CA VAL A 123 11.65 2.09 18.01
C VAL A 123 11.59 2.72 16.63
N VAL A 124 12.57 3.58 16.36
CA VAL A 124 12.73 4.34 15.13
C VAL A 124 13.89 3.76 14.32
N ARG A 125 13.87 3.97 13.01
CA ARG A 125 14.95 3.51 12.15
C ARG A 125 16.19 4.40 12.24
N LYS A 126 17.38 3.80 12.32
CA LYS A 126 18.65 4.56 12.41
C LYS A 126 19.05 5.30 11.12
N SER A 127 18.64 4.77 9.95
CA SER A 127 19.06 5.31 8.64
C SER A 127 18.07 6.32 8.05
N VAL A 128 18.08 7.54 8.58
CA VAL A 128 17.23 8.63 8.06
C VAL A 128 17.65 9.07 6.65
N THR A 129 18.95 9.04 6.33
CA THR A 129 19.46 9.56 5.04
C THR A 129 18.97 8.76 3.84
N ILE A 130 18.97 7.43 3.92
CA ILE A 130 18.49 6.56 2.83
C ILE A 130 16.97 6.72 2.66
N ASP A 131 16.22 6.83 3.75
CA ASP A 131 14.78 7.07 3.72
C ASP A 131 14.41 8.41 3.09
N VAL A 132 15.11 9.47 3.48
CA VAL A 132 14.92 10.81 2.91
C VAL A 132 15.28 10.80 1.43
N ALA A 133 16.39 10.18 1.04
CA ALA A 133 16.78 10.07 -0.37
C ALA A 133 15.74 9.28 -1.18
N PHE A 134 15.31 8.10 -0.70
CA PHE A 134 14.30 7.28 -1.35
C PHE A 134 12.98 8.03 -1.54
N THR A 135 12.48 8.65 -0.47
CA THR A 135 11.21 9.39 -0.49
C THR A 135 11.30 10.60 -1.42
N SER A 136 12.42 11.32 -1.42
CA SER A 136 12.64 12.49 -2.28
C SER A 136 12.72 12.12 -3.76
N ILE A 137 13.45 11.05 -4.10
CA ILE A 137 13.54 10.56 -5.47
C ILE A 137 12.18 10.02 -5.93
N LEU A 138 11.46 9.28 -5.07
CA LEU A 138 10.12 8.79 -5.37
C LEU A 138 9.16 9.94 -5.65
N ALA A 139 9.16 10.98 -4.80
CA ALA A 139 8.36 12.18 -4.99
C ALA A 139 8.68 12.89 -6.32
N LEU A 140 9.98 13.00 -6.68
CA LEU A 140 10.40 13.56 -7.96
C LEU A 140 9.90 12.73 -9.15
N LEU A 141 10.01 11.40 -9.08
CA LEU A 141 9.53 10.53 -10.15
C LEU A 141 8.01 10.62 -10.32
N ILE A 142 7.26 10.64 -9.21
CA ILE A 142 5.79 10.84 -9.22
C ILE A 142 5.44 12.21 -9.80
N PHE A 143 6.18 13.25 -9.45
CA PHE A 143 6.01 14.59 -10.00
C PHE A 143 6.15 14.59 -11.53
N ILE A 144 7.21 13.95 -12.05
CA ILE A 144 7.46 13.82 -13.49
C ILE A 144 6.35 13.01 -14.16
N ALA A 145 5.98 11.84 -13.61
CA ALA A 145 4.95 10.98 -14.16
C ALA A 145 3.58 11.67 -14.20
N THR A 146 3.22 12.39 -13.15
CA THR A 146 1.96 13.15 -13.06
C THR A 146 1.94 14.31 -14.06
N THR A 147 3.09 14.95 -14.28
CA THR A 147 3.25 15.98 -15.33
C THR A 147 3.02 15.40 -16.72
N PHE A 148 3.60 14.23 -17.02
CA PHE A 148 3.39 13.56 -18.31
C PHE A 148 1.95 13.07 -18.49
N MET A 149 1.28 12.65 -17.41
CA MET A 149 -0.16 12.37 -17.43
C MET A 149 -0.95 13.61 -17.84
N GLY A 150 -0.68 14.77 -17.24
CA GLY A 150 -1.31 16.04 -17.61
C GLY A 150 -1.05 16.45 -19.06
N CYS A 151 0.14 16.16 -19.60
CA CYS A 151 0.46 16.41 -21.01
C CYS A 151 -0.35 15.55 -22.00
N GLY A 152 -0.72 14.34 -21.59
CA GLY A 152 -1.54 13.43 -22.39
C GLY A 152 -3.04 13.73 -22.36
N LEU A 153 -3.48 14.63 -21.47
CA LEU A 153 -4.89 14.89 -21.26
C LEU A 153 -5.47 15.86 -22.30
N GLU A 154 -6.52 15.43 -22.97
CA GLU A 154 -7.25 16.27 -23.91
C GLU A 154 -8.52 16.85 -23.28
N LEU A 155 -8.50 18.15 -22.95
CA LEU A 155 -9.64 18.83 -22.34
C LEU A 155 -10.94 18.75 -23.17
N LYS A 156 -10.82 18.57 -24.49
CA LYS A 156 -11.98 18.34 -25.37
C LYS A 156 -12.69 17.01 -25.06
N ILE A 157 -11.92 15.95 -24.83
CA ILE A 157 -12.44 14.62 -24.48
C ILE A 157 -13.08 14.66 -23.09
N VAL A 158 -12.39 15.27 -22.12
CA VAL A 158 -12.91 15.48 -20.76
C VAL A 158 -14.25 16.23 -20.81
N LYS A 159 -14.31 17.35 -21.55
CA LYS A 159 -15.54 18.13 -21.71
C LYS A 159 -16.67 17.31 -22.35
N SER A 160 -16.36 16.51 -23.37
CA SER A 160 -17.34 15.63 -24.03
C SER A 160 -17.96 14.63 -23.05
N ASN A 161 -17.13 13.99 -22.21
CA ASN A 161 -17.61 13.06 -21.19
C ASN A 161 -18.39 13.76 -20.08
N LEU A 162 -18.03 14.99 -19.72
CA LEU A 162 -18.80 15.77 -18.72
C LEU A 162 -20.16 16.27 -19.24
N ILE A 163 -20.35 16.36 -20.56
CA ILE A 163 -21.67 16.64 -21.15
C ILE A 163 -22.62 15.43 -21.01
N ARG A 164 -22.07 14.21 -20.93
CA ARG A 164 -22.81 12.97 -20.64
C ARG A 164 -22.37 12.41 -19.28
N PRO A 165 -22.72 13.08 -18.17
CA PRO A 165 -22.01 12.96 -16.91
C PRO A 165 -22.28 11.65 -16.17
N LEU A 166 -23.18 10.78 -16.62
CA LEU A 166 -23.56 9.58 -15.86
C LEU A 166 -22.35 8.70 -15.53
N GLY A 167 -21.49 8.40 -16.52
CA GLY A 167 -20.26 7.64 -16.29
C GLY A 167 -19.32 8.32 -15.27
N PRO A 168 -18.88 9.59 -15.52
CA PRO A 168 -18.03 10.31 -14.58
C PRO A 168 -18.64 10.48 -13.18
N ALA A 169 -19.95 10.71 -13.06
CA ALA A 169 -20.64 10.87 -11.79
C ALA A 169 -20.68 9.55 -10.99
N VAL A 170 -20.95 8.43 -11.67
CA VAL A 170 -20.88 7.09 -11.05
C VAL A 170 -19.46 6.81 -10.54
N GLY A 171 -18.44 7.07 -11.36
CA GLY A 171 -17.04 6.95 -10.93
C GLY A 171 -16.70 7.83 -9.73
N PHE A 172 -17.17 9.09 -9.72
CA PHE A 172 -16.97 10.00 -8.60
C PHE A 172 -17.60 9.50 -7.29
N ILE A 173 -18.83 8.98 -7.35
CA ILE A 173 -19.52 8.39 -6.19
C ILE A 173 -18.76 7.16 -5.70
N CYS A 174 -18.33 6.27 -6.61
CA CYS A 174 -17.52 5.12 -6.22
C CYS A 174 -16.23 5.57 -5.51
N GLN A 175 -15.53 6.56 -6.07
CA GLN A 175 -14.22 7.00 -5.57
C GLN A 175 -14.29 7.72 -4.22
N PHE A 176 -15.25 8.63 -4.03
CA PHE A 176 -15.28 9.50 -2.85
C PHE A 176 -16.46 9.26 -1.92
N LEU A 177 -17.30 8.25 -2.17
CA LEU A 177 -18.29 7.78 -1.22
C LEU A 177 -18.05 6.32 -0.86
N PHE A 178 -18.02 5.42 -1.84
CA PHE A 178 -17.90 3.99 -1.54
C PHE A 178 -16.52 3.60 -1.05
N MET A 179 -15.44 3.99 -1.74
CA MET A 179 -14.09 3.59 -1.34
C MET A 179 -13.69 4.05 0.07
N PRO A 180 -13.98 5.30 0.51
CA PRO A 180 -13.73 5.72 1.90
C PRO A 180 -14.53 4.92 2.94
N LEU A 181 -15.82 4.65 2.67
CA LEU A 181 -16.65 3.89 3.60
C LEU A 181 -16.25 2.42 3.68
N ILE A 182 -15.92 1.82 2.53
CA ILE A 182 -15.44 0.45 2.45
C ILE A 182 -14.09 0.32 3.14
N SER A 183 -13.14 1.21 2.88
CA SER A 183 -11.82 1.17 3.51
C SER A 183 -11.91 1.35 5.03
N LEU A 184 -12.81 2.20 5.51
CA LEU A 184 -13.10 2.37 6.92
C LEU A 184 -13.65 1.07 7.53
N GLY A 185 -14.67 0.48 6.91
CA GLY A 185 -15.28 -0.76 7.37
C GLY A 185 -14.30 -1.94 7.38
N LEU A 186 -13.51 -2.08 6.32
CA LEU A 186 -12.44 -3.09 6.24
C LEU A 186 -11.35 -2.82 7.27
N GLY A 187 -11.04 -1.55 7.55
CA GLY A 187 -10.07 -1.17 8.58
C GLY A 187 -10.49 -1.69 9.95
N TYR A 188 -11.73 -1.42 10.36
CA TYR A 188 -12.27 -1.94 11.62
C TYR A 188 -12.44 -3.46 11.64
N ALA A 189 -12.62 -4.11 10.49
CA ALA A 189 -12.76 -5.56 10.40
C ALA A 189 -11.42 -6.31 10.51
N PHE A 190 -10.32 -5.76 9.97
CA PHE A 190 -9.04 -6.46 9.86
C PHE A 190 -7.96 -5.97 10.82
N TYR A 191 -8.01 -4.73 11.29
CA TYR A 191 -6.94 -4.15 12.09
C TYR A 191 -7.42 -3.77 13.48
N ASP A 192 -6.63 -4.12 14.49
CA ASP A 192 -6.81 -3.64 15.86
C ASP A 192 -6.21 -2.24 16.04
N SER A 193 -5.07 -2.00 15.39
CA SER A 193 -4.35 -0.71 15.38
C SER A 193 -5.12 0.37 14.62
N ASN A 194 -5.44 1.47 15.30
CA ASN A 194 -6.06 2.65 14.67
C ASN A 194 -5.13 3.31 13.64
N LEU A 195 -3.82 3.12 13.78
CA LEU A 195 -2.83 3.61 12.82
C LEU A 195 -2.89 2.84 11.49
N LEU A 196 -3.05 1.52 11.53
CA LEU A 196 -3.29 0.71 10.34
C LEU A 196 -4.65 1.02 9.71
N ARG A 197 -5.69 1.23 10.52
CA ARG A 197 -7.02 1.68 10.02
C ARG A 197 -6.91 2.98 9.26
N LEU A 198 -6.20 3.97 9.81
CA LEU A 198 -5.92 5.24 9.14
C LEU A 198 -5.18 5.02 7.81
N GLY A 199 -4.18 4.14 7.80
CA GLY A 199 -3.46 3.75 6.59
C GLY A 199 -4.35 3.26 5.46
N LEU A 200 -5.23 2.29 5.76
CA LEU A 200 -6.18 1.74 4.81
C LEU A 200 -7.24 2.78 4.40
N PHE A 201 -7.65 3.62 5.34
CA PHE A 201 -8.62 4.68 5.09
C PHE A 201 -8.09 5.75 4.13
N ILE A 202 -6.85 6.21 4.33
CA ILE A 202 -6.18 7.21 3.46
C ILE A 202 -6.00 6.68 2.05
N ILE A 203 -5.60 5.41 1.88
CA ILE A 203 -5.59 4.81 0.54
C ILE A 203 -7.01 4.81 -0.03
N GLY A 204 -8.03 4.42 0.76
CA GLY A 204 -9.47 4.52 0.45
C GLY A 204 -9.97 5.87 -0.08
N CYS A 205 -9.40 6.95 0.41
CA CYS A 205 -9.76 8.32 0.05
C CYS A 205 -8.97 8.85 -1.16
N SER A 206 -7.92 8.13 -1.58
CA SER A 206 -7.03 8.58 -2.64
C SER A 206 -7.79 8.64 -3.97
N PRO A 207 -7.37 9.51 -4.91
CA PRO A 207 -7.97 9.52 -6.25
C PRO A 207 -7.61 8.25 -7.04
N GLY A 208 -8.22 8.09 -8.22
CA GLY A 208 -7.86 7.03 -9.16
C GLY A 208 -6.39 7.11 -9.58
N GLY A 209 -5.77 5.95 -9.76
CA GLY A 209 -4.37 5.80 -10.13
C GLY A 209 -4.17 5.78 -11.64
N SER A 210 -3.10 6.40 -12.14
CA SER A 210 -2.82 6.48 -13.59
C SER A 210 -2.63 5.13 -14.29
N SER A 211 -2.34 4.06 -13.54
CA SER A 211 -2.28 2.68 -14.03
C SER A 211 -3.64 2.13 -14.46
N SER A 212 -4.76 2.67 -13.95
CA SER A 212 -6.12 2.30 -14.38
C SER A 212 -6.29 2.45 -15.89
N ASN A 213 -5.79 3.54 -16.46
CA ASN A 213 -5.86 3.80 -17.91
C ASN A 213 -5.22 2.70 -18.75
N PHE A 214 -4.08 2.16 -18.29
CA PHE A 214 -3.39 1.06 -18.98
C PHE A 214 -4.19 -0.24 -18.90
N TRP A 215 -4.72 -0.58 -17.72
CA TRP A 215 -5.55 -1.77 -17.56
C TRP A 215 -6.88 -1.65 -18.31
N THR A 216 -7.47 -0.46 -18.39
CA THR A 216 -8.69 -0.20 -19.18
C THR A 216 -8.45 -0.51 -20.66
N ILE A 217 -7.27 -0.18 -21.20
CA ILE A 217 -6.89 -0.58 -22.57
C ILE A 217 -6.80 -2.12 -22.69
N LEU A 218 -6.14 -2.78 -21.74
CA LEU A 218 -5.95 -4.25 -21.77
C LEU A 218 -7.25 -5.04 -21.67
N PHE A 219 -8.24 -4.51 -20.94
CA PHE A 219 -9.55 -5.13 -20.77
C PHE A 219 -10.60 -4.62 -21.77
N ASP A 220 -10.18 -3.92 -22.84
CA ASP A 220 -11.06 -3.41 -23.90
C ASP A 220 -12.18 -2.47 -23.38
N GLY A 221 -11.89 -1.67 -22.35
CA GLY A 221 -12.80 -0.72 -21.70
C GLY A 221 -12.77 0.70 -22.30
N ASP A 222 -13.61 1.60 -21.76
CA ASP A 222 -13.69 3.00 -22.20
C ASP A 222 -12.53 3.83 -21.62
N VAL A 223 -11.46 3.95 -22.40
CA VAL A 223 -10.23 4.68 -22.04
C VAL A 223 -10.49 6.17 -21.86
N ASN A 224 -11.37 6.77 -22.66
CA ASN A 224 -11.68 8.18 -22.57
C ASN A 224 -12.41 8.50 -21.26
N LEU A 225 -13.32 7.62 -20.86
CA LEU A 225 -13.99 7.71 -19.57
C LEU A 225 -12.99 7.52 -18.41
N SER A 226 -12.11 6.52 -18.47
CA SER A 226 -11.06 6.28 -17.46
C SER A 226 -10.22 7.54 -17.22
N ILE A 227 -9.64 8.12 -18.30
CA ILE A 227 -8.82 9.32 -18.21
C ILE A 227 -9.61 10.50 -17.62
N THR A 228 -10.89 10.63 -17.99
CA THR A 228 -11.77 11.68 -17.47
C THR A 228 -12.00 11.51 -15.97
N MET A 229 -12.27 10.29 -15.51
CA MET A 229 -12.48 10.00 -14.09
C MET A 229 -11.21 10.18 -13.27
N THR A 230 -10.05 9.71 -13.75
CA THR A 230 -8.76 9.92 -13.07
C THR A 230 -8.46 11.40 -12.93
N PHE A 231 -8.73 12.19 -13.96
CA PHE A 231 -8.53 13.63 -13.94
C PHE A 231 -9.45 14.34 -12.94
N VAL A 232 -10.75 14.10 -13.03
CA VAL A 232 -11.75 14.70 -12.14
C VAL A 232 -11.47 14.31 -10.70
N SER A 233 -11.14 13.05 -10.45
CA SER A 233 -10.82 12.58 -9.10
C SER A 233 -9.53 13.18 -8.57
N SER A 234 -8.48 13.31 -9.39
CA SER A 234 -7.23 13.95 -8.98
C SER A 234 -7.43 15.39 -8.52
N ILE A 235 -8.29 16.16 -9.21
CA ILE A 235 -8.64 17.53 -8.78
C ILE A 235 -9.50 17.49 -7.51
N ALA A 236 -10.52 16.64 -7.49
CA ALA A 236 -11.44 16.55 -6.36
C ALA A 236 -10.75 16.09 -5.06
N ALA A 237 -9.70 15.28 -5.16
CA ALA A 237 -8.94 14.79 -4.01
C ALA A 237 -8.38 15.93 -3.14
N ILE A 238 -8.08 17.10 -3.71
CA ILE A 238 -7.62 18.29 -2.99
C ILE A 238 -8.60 18.67 -1.85
N GLY A 239 -9.90 18.56 -2.12
CA GLY A 239 -10.95 18.82 -1.12
C GLY A 239 -11.44 17.58 -0.42
N MET A 240 -11.67 16.49 -1.18
CA MET A 240 -12.31 15.29 -0.67
C MET A 240 -11.43 14.50 0.30
N MET A 241 -10.11 14.39 0.06
CA MET A 241 -9.23 13.67 0.98
C MET A 241 -9.17 14.36 2.36
N PRO A 242 -8.84 15.67 2.47
CA PRO A 242 -8.84 16.34 3.77
C PRO A 242 -10.21 16.34 4.45
N LEU A 243 -11.30 16.47 3.68
CA LEU A 243 -12.66 16.42 4.22
C LEU A 243 -12.95 15.08 4.90
N TRP A 244 -12.68 13.96 4.22
CA TRP A 244 -12.90 12.63 4.78
C TRP A 244 -12.06 12.35 6.01
N VAL A 245 -10.79 12.75 5.99
CA VAL A 245 -9.92 12.65 7.18
C VAL A 245 -10.54 13.47 8.31
N TYR A 246 -10.86 14.74 8.08
CA TYR A 246 -11.45 15.62 9.10
C TYR A 246 -12.75 15.07 9.70
N LEU A 247 -13.58 14.38 8.91
CA LEU A 247 -14.84 13.79 9.39
C LEU A 247 -14.63 12.53 10.24
N VAL A 248 -13.68 11.67 9.87
CA VAL A 248 -13.53 10.34 10.48
C VAL A 248 -12.56 10.35 11.65
N THR A 249 -11.45 11.06 11.53
CA THR A 249 -10.33 10.92 12.46
C THR A 249 -10.53 11.51 13.84
N PRO A 250 -11.44 12.48 14.09
CA PRO A 250 -11.81 12.87 15.45
C PRO A 250 -12.43 11.72 16.26
N ALA A 251 -13.06 10.74 15.60
CA ALA A 251 -13.60 9.54 16.23
C ALA A 251 -12.57 8.39 16.32
N MET A 252 -11.39 8.54 15.71
CA MET A 252 -10.30 7.59 15.79
C MET A 252 -9.31 8.05 16.86
N GLU A 253 -9.29 7.35 18.00
CA GLU A 253 -8.25 7.55 19.01
C GLU A 253 -6.94 6.94 18.51
N LEU A 254 -6.15 7.73 17.79
CA LEU A 254 -4.83 7.30 17.34
C LEU A 254 -3.94 6.95 18.53
N GLU A 255 -3.11 5.94 18.33
CA GLU A 255 -2.15 5.46 19.31
C GLU A 255 -1.35 6.62 19.90
N ASN A 256 -1.30 6.68 21.23
CA ASN A 256 -0.48 7.62 22.00
C ASN A 256 -0.80 9.11 21.79
N GLY A 257 -2.03 9.43 21.39
CA GLY A 257 -2.48 10.82 21.25
C GLY A 257 -1.83 11.54 20.06
N VAL A 258 -1.26 10.80 19.10
CA VAL A 258 -0.76 11.37 17.85
C VAL A 258 -1.89 12.11 17.15
N ARG A 259 -1.70 13.41 16.95
CA ARG A 259 -2.68 14.25 16.27
C ARG A 259 -2.39 14.25 14.78
N ILE A 260 -3.44 14.12 13.99
CA ILE A 260 -3.32 14.23 12.54
C ILE A 260 -3.05 15.68 12.16
N PRO A 261 -1.95 15.97 11.45
CA PRO A 261 -1.69 17.32 10.97
C PRO A 261 -2.48 17.56 9.69
N TYR A 262 -3.75 17.95 9.84
CA TYR A 262 -4.65 18.25 8.73
C TYR A 262 -4.07 19.24 7.73
N LEU A 263 -3.35 20.26 8.22
CA LEU A 263 -2.68 21.23 7.35
C LEU A 263 -1.61 20.57 6.47
N ASN A 264 -0.80 19.68 7.03
CA ASN A 264 0.23 18.96 6.28
C ASN A 264 -0.39 18.01 5.26
N LEU A 265 -1.53 17.38 5.59
CA LEU A 265 -2.29 16.58 4.62
C LEU A 265 -2.78 17.42 3.45
N VAL A 266 -3.41 18.57 3.70
CA VAL A 266 -3.88 19.49 2.65
C VAL A 266 -2.71 19.95 1.78
N ILE A 267 -1.62 20.42 2.40
CA ILE A 267 -0.42 20.87 1.69
C ILE A 267 0.15 19.74 0.82
N SER A 268 0.23 18.53 1.35
CA SER A 268 0.76 17.36 0.64
C SER A 268 -0.10 17.02 -0.59
N VAL A 269 -1.42 16.97 -0.42
CA VAL A 269 -2.34 16.68 -1.53
C VAL A 269 -2.27 17.78 -2.60
N VAL A 270 -2.29 19.06 -2.20
CA VAL A 270 -2.14 20.20 -3.13
C VAL A 270 -0.81 20.09 -3.88
N ALA A 271 0.30 19.87 -3.18
CA ALA A 271 1.63 19.74 -3.78
C ALA A 271 1.69 18.62 -4.83
N LEU A 272 1.00 17.50 -4.59
CA LEU A 272 0.93 16.37 -5.52
C LEU A 272 0.06 16.65 -6.75
N THR A 273 -0.86 17.62 -6.68
CA THR A 273 -1.67 18.04 -7.84
C THR A 273 -1.02 19.12 -8.71
N ILE A 274 -0.08 19.90 -8.19
CA ILE A 274 0.69 20.90 -8.97
C ILE A 274 1.27 20.33 -10.28
N PRO A 275 1.98 19.18 -10.29
CA PRO A 275 2.53 18.63 -11.53
C PRO A 275 1.46 18.33 -12.60
N LEU A 276 0.25 17.94 -12.21
CA LEU A 276 -0.86 17.75 -13.15
C LEU A 276 -1.21 19.07 -13.85
N GLY A 277 -1.27 20.16 -13.10
CA GLY A 277 -1.48 21.52 -13.62
C GLY A 277 -0.36 21.94 -14.59
N ILE A 278 0.90 21.65 -14.25
CA ILE A 278 2.05 21.89 -15.13
C ILE A 278 1.90 21.11 -16.45
N GLY A 279 1.48 19.85 -16.39
CA GLY A 279 1.21 19.03 -17.57
C GLY A 279 0.12 19.63 -18.48
N LEU A 280 -0.99 20.07 -17.89
CA LEU A 280 -2.07 20.76 -18.62
C LEU A 280 -1.62 22.07 -19.25
N LEU A 281 -0.85 22.87 -18.51
CA LEU A 281 -0.31 24.13 -18.99
C LEU A 281 0.65 23.90 -20.17
N THR A 282 1.46 22.84 -20.07
CA THR A 282 2.34 22.41 -21.15
C THR A 282 1.55 21.95 -22.38
N ARG A 283 0.46 21.20 -22.19
CA ARG A 283 -0.47 20.84 -23.27
C ARG A 283 -1.08 22.07 -23.96
N ARG A 284 -1.39 23.12 -23.20
CA ARG A 284 -1.99 24.37 -23.70
C ARG A 284 -1.02 25.21 -24.54
N TYR A 285 0.24 25.36 -24.09
CA TYR A 285 1.21 26.26 -24.70
C TYR A 285 2.24 25.57 -25.62
N LYS A 286 2.61 24.31 -25.35
CA LYS A 286 3.63 23.55 -26.08
C LYS A 286 3.10 22.18 -26.51
N ARG A 287 2.07 22.19 -27.36
CA ARG A 287 1.33 20.98 -27.76
C ARG A 287 2.22 19.89 -28.38
N SER A 288 3.19 20.26 -29.22
CA SER A 288 4.14 19.31 -29.83
C SER A 288 4.98 18.58 -28.79
N TRP A 289 5.46 19.29 -27.78
CA TRP A 289 6.21 18.69 -26.67
C TRP A 289 5.30 17.84 -25.79
N ALA A 290 4.08 18.29 -25.51
CA ALA A 290 3.12 17.51 -24.74
C ALA A 290 2.75 16.19 -25.43
N ASP A 291 2.57 16.19 -26.75
CA ASP A 291 2.36 14.97 -27.56
C ASP A 291 3.58 14.04 -27.50
N PHE A 292 4.80 14.59 -27.57
CA PHE A 292 6.03 13.82 -27.39
C PHE A 292 6.11 13.17 -26.00
N ALA A 293 5.90 13.95 -24.94
CA ALA A 293 5.94 13.48 -23.56
C ALA A 293 4.89 12.37 -23.32
N ALA A 294 3.65 12.61 -23.73
CA ALA A 294 2.55 11.66 -23.57
C ALA A 294 2.81 10.33 -24.30
N LYS A 295 3.31 10.38 -25.55
CA LYS A 295 3.47 9.17 -26.37
C LYS A 295 4.78 8.42 -26.09
N LYS A 296 5.87 9.14 -25.83
CA LYS A 296 7.22 8.55 -25.75
C LYS A 296 7.80 8.48 -24.34
N LEU A 297 7.40 9.36 -23.41
CA LEU A 297 8.01 9.42 -22.07
C LEU A 297 7.19 8.72 -20.97
N VAL A 298 5.86 8.66 -21.10
CA VAL A 298 5.00 8.00 -20.09
C VAL A 298 5.43 6.56 -19.81
N LYS A 299 5.59 5.74 -20.86
CA LYS A 299 5.98 4.32 -20.71
C LYS A 299 7.34 4.12 -20.02
N PRO A 300 8.45 4.72 -20.48
CA PRO A 300 9.74 4.54 -19.82
C PRO A 300 9.75 5.11 -18.40
N THR A 301 9.09 6.25 -18.15
CA THR A 301 9.01 6.79 -16.78
C THR A 301 8.25 5.85 -15.84
N SER A 302 7.13 5.28 -16.27
CA SER A 302 6.41 4.28 -15.45
C SER A 302 7.27 3.05 -15.18
N PHE A 303 8.04 2.57 -16.17
CA PHE A 303 8.97 1.46 -15.98
C PHE A 303 10.07 1.79 -14.95
N VAL A 304 10.69 2.98 -15.06
CA VAL A 304 11.69 3.45 -14.10
C VAL A 304 11.11 3.54 -12.69
N ILE A 305 9.89 4.06 -12.53
CA ILE A 305 9.21 4.11 -11.23
C ILE A 305 9.02 2.71 -10.66
N ILE A 306 8.50 1.76 -11.44
CA ILE A 306 8.27 0.38 -10.97
C ILE A 306 9.59 -0.25 -10.54
N VAL A 307 10.64 -0.15 -11.36
CA VAL A 307 11.96 -0.70 -11.04
C VAL A 307 12.53 -0.03 -9.78
N PHE A 308 12.42 1.29 -9.65
CA PHE A 308 12.90 2.04 -8.50
C PHE A 308 12.15 1.70 -7.21
N VAL A 309 10.82 1.56 -7.26
CA VAL A 309 10.01 1.18 -6.10
C VAL A 309 10.31 -0.26 -5.68
N ILE A 310 10.50 -1.18 -6.62
CA ILE A 310 10.86 -2.58 -6.30
C ILE A 310 12.28 -2.63 -5.73
N SER A 311 13.28 -2.05 -6.40
CA SER A 311 14.68 -2.14 -5.95
C SER A 311 14.93 -1.34 -4.67
N GLY A 312 14.43 -0.10 -4.61
CA GLY A 312 14.50 0.73 -3.42
C GLY A 312 13.66 0.16 -2.27
N GLY A 313 12.49 -0.40 -2.55
CA GLY A 313 11.68 -1.11 -1.56
C GLY A 313 12.37 -2.36 -1.01
N LEU A 314 13.09 -3.11 -1.85
CA LEU A 314 13.87 -4.28 -1.39
C LEU A 314 15.10 -3.87 -0.58
N LEU A 315 15.80 -2.81 -0.95
CA LEU A 315 17.00 -2.35 -0.22
C LEU A 315 16.67 -1.59 1.06
N ASN A 316 15.63 -0.76 1.00
CA ASN A 316 15.28 0.16 2.08
C ASN A 316 14.14 -0.37 2.96
N GLY A 317 13.23 -1.17 2.39
CA GLY A 317 11.99 -1.61 3.03
C GLY A 317 12.00 -3.05 3.53
N MET A 318 13.15 -3.71 3.70
CA MET A 318 13.19 -5.07 4.28
C MET A 318 12.50 -5.14 5.65
N TYR A 319 12.61 -4.08 6.45
CA TYR A 319 11.95 -3.98 7.74
C TYR A 319 10.41 -3.97 7.61
N LEU A 320 9.86 -3.50 6.49
CA LEU A 320 8.43 -3.50 6.22
C LEU A 320 7.87 -4.92 6.11
N PHE A 321 8.65 -5.84 5.55
CA PHE A 321 8.29 -7.27 5.52
C PHE A 321 8.28 -7.89 6.92
N LYS A 322 9.00 -7.34 7.90
CA LYS A 322 8.96 -7.82 9.29
C LYS A 322 7.69 -7.37 10.03
N ILE A 323 7.11 -6.22 9.65
CA ILE A 323 5.84 -5.70 10.18
C ILE A 323 4.65 -6.31 9.43
N TRP A 324 4.90 -6.92 8.26
CA TRP A 324 3.86 -7.47 7.41
C TRP A 324 3.13 -8.62 8.08
N THR A 325 1.81 -8.48 8.21
CA THR A 325 0.93 -9.51 8.76
C THR A 325 -0.05 -10.02 7.71
N TRP A 326 -0.66 -11.18 7.97
CA TRP A 326 -1.72 -11.70 7.10
C TRP A 326 -2.94 -10.77 7.07
N GLN A 327 -3.24 -10.06 8.16
CA GLN A 327 -4.30 -9.06 8.20
C GLN A 327 -4.00 -7.89 7.25
N ILE A 328 -2.75 -7.42 7.20
CA ILE A 328 -2.31 -6.36 6.26
C ILE A 328 -2.49 -6.84 4.82
N ALA A 329 -2.08 -8.07 4.52
CA ALA A 329 -2.30 -8.68 3.21
C ALA A 329 -3.78 -8.75 2.82
N LEU A 330 -4.63 -9.27 3.72
CA LEU A 330 -6.07 -9.39 3.47
C LEU A 330 -6.74 -8.04 3.35
N GLY A 331 -6.44 -7.07 4.21
CA GLY A 331 -7.03 -5.73 4.14
C GLY A 331 -6.74 -5.06 2.79
N GLY A 332 -5.52 -5.18 2.27
CA GLY A 332 -5.17 -4.71 0.93
C GLY A 332 -5.89 -5.47 -0.19
N LEU A 333 -5.97 -6.79 -0.09
CA LEU A 333 -6.66 -7.64 -1.07
C LEU A 333 -8.17 -7.35 -1.13
N PHE A 334 -8.84 -7.31 0.02
CA PHE A 334 -10.28 -7.07 0.10
C PHE A 334 -10.64 -5.64 -0.31
N LEU A 335 -9.77 -4.65 -0.04
CA LEU A 335 -10.00 -3.29 -0.55
C LEU A 335 -9.99 -3.27 -2.09
N ALA A 336 -9.04 -3.94 -2.72
CA ALA A 336 -8.95 -4.04 -4.18
C ALA A 336 -10.19 -4.74 -4.76
N TRP A 337 -10.56 -5.89 -4.20
CA TRP A 337 -11.72 -6.67 -4.63
C TRP A 337 -13.03 -5.91 -4.45
N ALA A 338 -13.19 -5.23 -3.32
CA ALA A 338 -14.35 -4.38 -3.08
C ALA A 338 -14.43 -3.27 -4.13
N GLY A 339 -13.31 -2.60 -4.45
CA GLY A 339 -13.28 -1.61 -5.52
C GLY A 339 -13.73 -2.17 -6.87
N PHE A 340 -13.24 -3.35 -7.27
CA PHE A 340 -13.63 -3.98 -8.54
C PHE A 340 -15.12 -4.33 -8.55
N ILE A 341 -15.60 -4.97 -7.47
CA ILE A 341 -16.97 -5.47 -7.36
C ILE A 341 -17.97 -4.32 -7.26
N PHE A 342 -17.79 -3.40 -6.31
CA PHE A 342 -18.71 -2.29 -6.10
C PHE A 342 -18.70 -1.33 -7.28
N GLY A 343 -17.53 -1.04 -7.86
CA GLY A 343 -17.42 -0.21 -9.06
C GLY A 343 -18.17 -0.82 -10.25
N ALA A 344 -17.97 -2.12 -10.52
CA ALA A 344 -18.69 -2.82 -11.58
C ALA A 344 -20.20 -2.91 -11.31
N PHE A 345 -20.57 -3.29 -10.09
CA PHE A 345 -21.96 -3.49 -9.69
C PHE A 345 -22.76 -2.20 -9.76
N PHE A 346 -22.23 -1.09 -9.23
CA PHE A 346 -22.92 0.19 -9.26
C PHE A 346 -23.05 0.73 -10.69
N ALA A 347 -21.99 0.64 -11.51
CA ALA A 347 -22.05 1.00 -12.92
C ALA A 347 -23.08 0.15 -13.70
N TRP A 348 -23.19 -1.14 -13.37
CA TRP A 348 -24.17 -2.05 -13.98
C TRP A 348 -25.61 -1.70 -13.58
N ILE A 349 -25.88 -1.39 -12.30
CA ILE A 349 -27.21 -0.93 -11.85
C ILE A 349 -27.60 0.37 -12.56
N MET A 350 -26.65 1.27 -12.77
CA MET A 350 -26.84 2.51 -13.51
C MET A 350 -26.97 2.31 -15.03
N ARG A 351 -26.99 1.05 -15.50
CA ARG A 351 -27.20 0.64 -16.90
C ARG A 351 -26.18 1.23 -17.86
N LEU A 352 -24.93 1.36 -17.41
CA LEU A 352 -23.84 1.81 -18.27
C LEU A 352 -23.39 0.69 -19.22
N ASP A 353 -22.81 1.09 -20.34
CA ASP A 353 -22.29 0.15 -21.33
C ASP A 353 -21.16 -0.69 -20.75
N LYS A 354 -20.98 -1.92 -21.27
CA LYS A 354 -19.95 -2.85 -20.80
C LYS A 354 -18.56 -2.22 -20.70
N GLN A 355 -18.17 -1.43 -21.69
CA GLN A 355 -16.86 -0.75 -21.71
C GLN A 355 -16.72 0.27 -20.58
N GLN A 356 -17.81 0.96 -20.24
CA GLN A 356 -17.86 1.93 -19.14
C GLN A 356 -17.87 1.23 -17.78
N VAL A 357 -18.59 0.11 -17.64
CA VAL A 357 -18.56 -0.73 -16.43
C VAL A 357 -17.15 -1.23 -16.14
N ILE A 358 -16.43 -1.70 -17.17
CA ILE A 358 -15.02 -2.10 -17.04
C ILE A 358 -14.15 -0.91 -16.59
N ALA A 359 -14.28 0.24 -17.24
CA ALA A 359 -13.52 1.43 -16.88
C ALA A 359 -13.78 1.88 -15.44
N ILE A 360 -15.03 1.93 -14.99
CA ILE A 360 -15.40 2.34 -13.63
C ILE A 360 -14.93 1.32 -12.59
N SER A 361 -15.06 0.02 -12.87
CA SER A 361 -14.55 -1.04 -11.99
C SER A 361 -13.04 -0.93 -11.76
N LEU A 362 -12.29 -0.77 -12.85
CA LEU A 362 -10.84 -0.61 -12.78
C LEU A 362 -10.44 0.69 -12.08
N GLU A 363 -11.10 1.81 -12.41
CA GLU A 363 -10.83 3.12 -11.80
C GLU A 363 -11.08 3.11 -10.29
N THR A 364 -12.16 2.47 -9.85
CA THR A 364 -12.54 2.40 -8.43
C THR A 364 -11.54 1.58 -7.62
N ALA A 365 -11.05 0.46 -8.18
CA ALA A 365 -10.12 -0.43 -7.48
C ALA A 365 -8.67 0.07 -7.50
N LEU A 366 -8.23 0.63 -8.63
CA LEU A 366 -6.87 1.10 -8.82
C LEU A 366 -6.71 2.51 -8.26
N GLN A 367 -6.55 2.58 -6.95
CA GLN A 367 -6.28 3.84 -6.26
C GLN A 367 -4.85 4.31 -6.48
N ASN A 368 -4.64 5.62 -6.36
CA ASN A 368 -3.32 6.22 -6.41
C ASN A 368 -2.57 6.02 -5.09
N GLY A 369 -2.04 4.81 -4.88
CA GLY A 369 -1.33 4.48 -3.65
C GLY A 369 -0.01 5.23 -3.47
N SER A 370 0.56 5.80 -4.54
CA SER A 370 1.70 6.70 -4.44
C SER A 370 1.34 7.99 -3.70
N ILE A 371 0.18 8.59 -4.00
CA ILE A 371 -0.32 9.76 -3.27
C ILE A 371 -0.62 9.38 -1.82
N GLY A 372 -1.37 8.29 -1.59
CA GLY A 372 -1.68 7.83 -0.23
C GLY A 372 -0.43 7.58 0.62
N TYR A 373 0.58 6.90 0.06
CA TYR A 373 1.87 6.67 0.71
C TYR A 373 2.61 7.97 1.05
N LEU A 374 2.77 8.87 0.07
CA LEU A 374 3.49 10.13 0.28
C LEU A 374 2.77 11.03 1.28
N VAL A 375 1.45 11.08 1.25
CA VAL A 375 0.63 11.86 2.19
C VAL A 375 0.85 11.37 3.63
N LEU A 376 0.88 10.05 3.86
CA LEU A 376 1.19 9.47 5.18
C LEU A 376 2.62 9.76 5.62
N LYS A 377 3.60 9.57 4.73
CA LYS A 377 5.03 9.83 5.00
C LYS A 377 5.34 11.31 5.25
N ALA A 378 4.66 12.22 4.58
CA ALA A 378 4.85 13.66 4.75
C ALA A 378 4.10 14.22 5.97
N SER A 379 3.05 13.53 6.44
CA SER A 379 2.19 14.04 7.50
C SER A 379 2.51 13.47 8.88
N LEU A 380 2.91 12.21 8.99
CA LEU A 380 3.16 11.59 10.30
C LEU A 380 4.67 11.47 10.60
N PRO A 381 5.08 11.63 11.87
CA PRO A 381 6.46 11.33 12.26
C PRO A 381 6.75 9.82 12.13
N SER A 382 8.02 9.45 11.93
CA SER A 382 8.43 8.05 12.07
C SER A 382 8.40 7.67 13.56
N PRO A 383 7.98 6.45 13.95
CA PRO A 383 7.64 5.29 13.12
C PRO A 383 6.17 5.23 12.67
N TYR A 384 5.33 6.18 13.12
CA TYR A 384 3.90 6.18 12.84
C TYR A 384 3.58 6.23 11.34
N SER A 385 4.33 7.04 10.58
CA SER A 385 4.16 7.12 9.12
C SER A 385 4.48 5.81 8.41
N ASP A 386 5.48 5.07 8.89
CA ASP A 386 5.89 3.80 8.30
C ASP A 386 4.83 2.73 8.56
N MET A 387 4.35 2.62 9.79
CA MET A 387 3.29 1.68 10.15
C MET A 387 1.98 2.01 9.40
N ALA A 388 1.55 3.28 9.40
CA ALA A 388 0.34 3.69 8.68
C ALA A 388 0.45 3.47 7.16
N ALA A 389 1.64 3.51 6.57
CA ALA A 389 1.82 3.28 5.14
C ALA A 389 1.60 1.80 4.74
N MET A 390 1.65 0.84 5.68
CA MET A 390 1.64 -0.59 5.35
C MET A 390 0.39 -1.06 4.60
N PRO A 391 -0.83 -0.70 5.03
CA PRO A 391 -2.03 -1.09 4.30
C PRO A 391 -2.09 -0.51 2.88
N ALA A 392 -1.54 0.69 2.66
CA ALA A 392 -1.45 1.29 1.33
C ALA A 392 -0.50 0.52 0.40
N ILE A 393 0.68 0.13 0.91
CA ILE A 393 1.63 -0.72 0.17
C ILE A 393 1.00 -2.08 -0.12
N SER A 394 0.30 -2.66 0.85
CA SER A 394 -0.43 -3.92 0.67
C SER A 394 -1.50 -3.83 -0.41
N ALA A 395 -2.33 -2.78 -0.39
CA ALA A 395 -3.34 -2.57 -1.42
C ALA A 395 -2.72 -2.50 -2.82
N LEU A 396 -1.62 -1.77 -3.00
CA LEU A 396 -0.90 -1.69 -4.28
C LEU A 396 -0.40 -3.08 -4.75
N PHE A 397 0.25 -3.82 -3.86
CA PHE A 397 0.81 -5.13 -4.17
C PHE A 397 -0.29 -6.15 -4.52
N MET A 398 -1.34 -6.22 -3.70
CA MET A 398 -2.45 -7.16 -3.88
C MET A 398 -3.32 -6.82 -5.09
N THR A 399 -3.51 -5.54 -5.41
CA THR A 399 -4.22 -5.12 -6.63
C THR A 399 -3.46 -5.55 -7.88
N GLY A 400 -2.13 -5.37 -7.90
CA GLY A 400 -1.28 -5.82 -8.99
C GLY A 400 -1.40 -7.33 -9.21
N PHE A 401 -1.24 -8.12 -8.15
CA PHE A 401 -1.38 -9.58 -8.21
C PHE A 401 -2.75 -10.00 -8.76
N THR A 402 -3.82 -9.38 -8.26
CA THR A 402 -5.20 -9.66 -8.71
C THR A 402 -5.37 -9.38 -10.20
N LEU A 403 -4.85 -8.27 -10.71
CA LEU A 403 -4.98 -7.89 -12.12
C LEU A 403 -4.17 -8.78 -13.06
N TYR A 404 -2.95 -9.17 -12.68
CA TYR A 404 -2.17 -10.11 -13.49
C TYR A 404 -2.86 -11.47 -13.60
N PHE A 405 -3.43 -11.96 -12.49
CA PHE A 405 -4.20 -13.20 -12.50
C PHE A 405 -5.48 -13.07 -13.34
N ALA A 406 -6.26 -12.00 -13.14
CA ALA A 406 -7.48 -11.74 -13.89
C ALA A 406 -7.21 -11.60 -15.41
N TYR A 407 -6.13 -10.92 -15.78
CA TYR A 407 -5.74 -10.75 -17.18
C TYR A 407 -5.23 -12.06 -17.79
N GLY A 408 -4.45 -12.86 -17.05
CA GLY A 408 -4.02 -14.19 -17.48
C GLY A 408 -5.23 -15.10 -17.76
N PHE A 409 -6.22 -15.08 -16.87
CA PHE A 409 -7.47 -15.81 -17.05
C PHE A 409 -8.29 -15.30 -18.24
N TYR A 410 -8.47 -13.98 -18.37
CA TYR A 410 -9.14 -13.35 -19.51
C TYR A 410 -8.47 -13.73 -20.84
N PHE A 411 -7.14 -13.65 -20.90
CA PHE A 411 -6.36 -14.00 -22.09
C PHE A 411 -6.50 -15.49 -22.46
N ALA A 412 -6.46 -16.38 -21.47
CA ALA A 412 -6.69 -17.80 -21.69
C ALA A 412 -8.08 -18.08 -22.25
N LEU A 413 -9.13 -17.48 -21.67
CA LEU A 413 -10.50 -17.61 -22.17
C LEU A 413 -10.68 -17.06 -23.59
N LYS A 414 -10.10 -15.88 -23.87
CA LYS A 414 -10.11 -15.27 -25.21
C LYS A 414 -9.47 -16.21 -26.23
N ARG A 415 -8.32 -16.79 -25.90
CA ARG A 415 -7.61 -17.76 -26.75
C ARG A 415 -8.40 -19.04 -26.98
N ILE A 416 -9.08 -19.57 -25.96
CA ILE A 416 -9.96 -20.74 -26.09
C ILE A 416 -11.13 -20.42 -27.04
N ARG A 417 -11.78 -19.27 -26.84
CA ARG A 417 -12.89 -18.82 -27.70
C ARG A 417 -12.46 -18.66 -29.16
N ASP A 418 -11.33 -18.00 -29.40
CA ASP A 418 -10.81 -17.79 -30.76
C ASP A 418 -10.41 -19.12 -31.45
N CYS A 419 -9.99 -20.13 -30.67
CA CYS A 419 -9.74 -21.48 -31.18
C CYS A 419 -11.07 -22.20 -31.52
N CYS A 420 -12.08 -22.10 -30.65
CA CYS A 420 -13.41 -22.67 -30.89
C CYS A 420 -14.09 -22.04 -32.11
N ASP A 421 -14.02 -20.72 -32.26
CA ASP A 421 -14.61 -19.98 -33.38
C ASP A 421 -13.92 -20.36 -34.70
N ARG A 422 -12.58 -20.48 -34.71
CA ARG A 422 -11.84 -20.99 -35.87
C ARG A 422 -12.21 -22.42 -36.23
N LYS A 423 -12.41 -23.30 -35.25
CA LYS A 423 -12.85 -24.68 -35.48
C LYS A 423 -14.27 -24.73 -36.04
N ARG A 424 -15.19 -23.90 -35.53
CA ARG A 424 -16.57 -23.77 -36.02
C ARG A 424 -16.62 -23.23 -37.46
N ALA A 425 -15.82 -22.22 -37.77
CA ALA A 425 -15.68 -21.68 -39.13
C ALA A 425 -15.15 -22.74 -40.10
N ARG A 426 -14.10 -23.50 -39.71
CA ARG A 426 -13.55 -24.59 -40.55
C ARG A 426 -14.58 -25.70 -40.80
N ASN A 427 -15.37 -26.07 -39.79
CA ASN A 427 -16.41 -27.09 -39.95
C ASN A 427 -17.55 -26.60 -40.87
N LYS A 428 -17.93 -25.32 -40.81
CA LYS A 428 -18.93 -24.74 -41.70
C LYS A 428 -18.48 -24.77 -43.17
N ILE A 429 -17.23 -24.39 -43.44
CA ILE A 429 -16.64 -24.48 -44.80
C ILE A 429 -16.60 -25.94 -45.32
N ARG A 430 -16.40 -26.92 -44.43
CA ARG A 430 -16.38 -28.34 -44.81
C ARG A 430 -17.77 -28.89 -45.16
N LEU A 431 -18.82 -28.35 -44.56
CA LEU A 431 -20.22 -28.73 -44.80
C LEU A 431 -20.82 -28.03 -46.02
N ASP A 432 -20.38 -26.81 -46.35
CA ASP A 432 -20.85 -26.04 -47.51
C ASP A 432 -20.16 -26.41 -48.83
N LYS A 433 -19.23 -27.39 -48.85
CA LYS A 433 -18.69 -27.95 -50.09
C LYS A 433 -19.66 -29.00 -50.65
N PRO A 434 -20.32 -28.78 -51.81
CA PRO A 434 -21.11 -29.83 -52.46
C PRO A 434 -20.18 -30.98 -52.85
N GLU A 435 -20.66 -32.23 -52.75
CA GLU A 435 -19.98 -33.41 -53.26
C GLU A 435 -19.87 -33.36 -54.80
N GLU A 436 -18.92 -32.58 -55.31
CA GLU A 436 -18.50 -32.64 -56.71
C GLU A 436 -17.17 -33.41 -56.77
N ASN A 437 -17.21 -34.71 -56.47
CA ASN A 437 -16.10 -35.65 -56.74
C ASN A 437 -16.56 -37.11 -56.59
N LEU A 438 -17.60 -37.53 -57.32
CA LEU A 438 -17.90 -38.96 -57.48
C LEU A 438 -18.39 -39.32 -58.88
N ARG A 439 -17.67 -38.91 -59.94
CA ARG A 439 -17.75 -39.55 -61.26
C ARG A 439 -16.37 -39.54 -61.94
N LEU A 440 -15.55 -40.54 -61.62
CA LEU A 440 -14.44 -40.97 -62.48
C LEU A 440 -15.01 -41.68 -63.73
N PRO A 441 -14.66 -41.30 -64.97
CA PRO A 441 -14.85 -42.21 -66.08
C PRO A 441 -13.68 -43.21 -66.10
N LEU A 442 -14.00 -44.48 -65.91
CA LEU A 442 -13.18 -45.60 -66.37
C LEU A 442 -12.86 -45.38 -67.86
N LYS A 443 -11.60 -45.12 -68.19
CA LYS A 443 -10.90 -45.55 -69.42
C LYS A 443 -9.53 -44.89 -69.51
N ALA A 444 -8.49 -45.64 -69.16
CA ALA A 444 -7.17 -45.66 -69.81
C ALA A 444 -6.16 -46.33 -68.88
N ALA A 445 -6.25 -47.65 -68.75
CA ALA A 445 -5.15 -48.47 -68.25
C ALA A 445 -4.99 -49.62 -69.25
N PHE A 446 -4.16 -49.43 -70.28
CA PHE A 446 -3.56 -50.53 -71.04
C PHE A 446 -2.34 -50.02 -71.83
N LEU A 447 -1.23 -50.76 -71.68
CA LEU A 447 0.01 -50.81 -72.48
C LEU A 447 1.14 -49.83 -72.08
N SER A 448 2.11 -50.26 -71.25
CA SER A 448 3.42 -50.93 -71.58
C SER A 448 4.52 -49.93 -71.98
N GLY A 449 5.75 -49.89 -71.45
CA GLY A 449 6.53 -50.67 -70.47
C GLY A 449 7.78 -49.85 -70.04
N PRO A 450 8.79 -50.42 -69.35
CA PRO A 450 9.92 -49.66 -68.80
C PRO A 450 11.22 -49.78 -69.63
N VAL A 451 12.15 -48.82 -69.47
CA VAL A 451 13.64 -48.95 -69.39
C VAL A 451 14.35 -47.65 -69.83
N GLY A 452 15.32 -47.18 -69.02
CA GLY A 452 16.50 -46.45 -69.51
C GLY A 452 16.84 -45.08 -68.90
N ILE A 453 17.82 -45.04 -67.98
CA ILE A 453 18.67 -43.89 -67.60
C ILE A 453 19.96 -44.03 -68.45
N PRO A 454 20.67 -42.99 -68.99
CA PRO A 454 21.52 -42.09 -68.17
C PRO A 454 21.98 -40.70 -68.71
N GLY A 455 22.47 -39.86 -67.78
CA GLY A 455 23.75 -39.14 -67.95
C GLY A 455 23.78 -37.60 -68.13
N GLY A 456 24.33 -36.90 -67.12
CA GLY A 456 25.55 -36.07 -67.28
C GLY A 456 25.49 -34.56 -67.65
N MET A 457 25.59 -33.70 -66.61
CA MET A 457 26.55 -32.55 -66.45
C MET A 457 26.45 -31.27 -67.37
N PRO A 458 27.15 -30.13 -67.09
CA PRO A 458 26.83 -29.06 -66.11
C PRO A 458 26.85 -27.59 -66.66
N LEU A 459 26.72 -26.61 -65.75
CA LEU A 459 26.71 -25.12 -65.84
C LEU A 459 27.94 -24.46 -66.55
N PRO A 460 27.86 -23.17 -66.98
CA PRO A 460 28.30 -22.00 -66.16
C PRO A 460 27.41 -20.75 -66.40
N GLY A 461 27.42 -19.61 -65.69
CA GLY A 461 28.21 -18.99 -64.62
C GLY A 461 27.74 -17.53 -64.43
N ASP A 462 28.03 -16.96 -63.25
CA ASP A 462 28.12 -15.54 -62.82
C ASP A 462 27.01 -14.50 -63.09
N ILE A 463 26.56 -13.83 -62.02
CA ILE A 463 26.71 -12.37 -61.74
C ILE A 463 26.18 -12.06 -60.32
N SER A 464 26.94 -11.28 -59.56
CA SER A 464 26.77 -10.85 -58.17
C SER A 464 25.91 -9.55 -58.02
N PRO A 465 25.58 -9.07 -56.79
CA PRO A 465 24.33 -8.37 -56.45
C PRO A 465 24.45 -6.84 -56.30
N PRO A 466 23.33 -6.14 -56.00
CA PRO A 466 23.37 -5.07 -54.97
C PRO A 466 22.07 -5.03 -54.11
N GLU A 467 22.16 -4.96 -52.78
CA GLU A 467 22.28 -3.79 -51.88
C GLU A 467 20.96 -3.36 -51.24
N MET A 468 21.14 -2.71 -50.10
CA MET A 468 20.25 -2.51 -48.95
C MET A 468 19.81 -1.03 -48.91
N PHE A 469 18.65 -0.76 -48.28
CA PHE A 469 18.18 0.54 -47.74
C PHE A 469 17.61 1.59 -48.72
N PRO A 470 16.82 2.58 -48.23
CA PRO A 470 16.58 3.05 -46.84
C PRO A 470 15.21 2.76 -46.22
#